data_AF-A0A0D0AH33-F1
#
_entry.id   AF-A0A0D0AH33-F1
#
_cell.length_a   1.000
_cell.length_b   1.000
_cell.length_c   1.000
_cell.angle_alpha   90.00
_cell.angle_beta   90.00
_cell.angle_gamma   90.00
#
_symmetry.space_group_name_H-M   'P 1'
#
loop_
_entity.id
_entity.type
_entity.pdbx_description
1 polymer ?
#
loop_
_entity_poly.entity_id
_entity_poly.type
_entity_poly.pdbx_seq_one_letter_code
_entity_poly.pdbx_strand_id
1 'polypeptide(L)'
;MRDRIATLRAYCLGRVIQAREFIYTSGNTVDGSKVQGILGEGSWVPTVNAFVEKLEPLGLDAFRMLVVDFMHECELGTWKALFTHLIRLLYALPGGDRLVAQLDQRFRLIPSYGHDVIRAFANNTSEMKRLAAHDFEDILQCALPVFEGLFPGEHDAINAF
;
A
#
# COMPACT_ATOMS: atom_id res chain seq x y z
N MET A 1 -4.80 -16.10 13.26
CA MET A 1 -4.62 -15.39 11.97
C MET A 1 -5.73 -14.36 11.72
N ARG A 2 -7.00 -14.64 12.06
CA ARG A 2 -8.10 -13.64 12.02
C ARG A 2 -7.87 -12.43 12.94
N ASP A 3 -7.32 -12.64 14.14
CA ASP A 3 -7.06 -11.53 15.07
C ASP A 3 -6.04 -10.53 14.52
N ARG A 4 -5.00 -10.99 13.80
CA ARG A 4 -4.00 -10.10 13.16
C ARG A 4 -4.66 -9.08 12.23
N ILE A 5 -5.70 -9.46 11.49
CA ILE A 5 -6.37 -8.55 10.54
C ILE A 5 -7.23 -7.52 11.28
N ALA A 6 -7.88 -7.91 12.38
CA ALA A 6 -8.74 -7.03 13.17
C ALA A 6 -7.95 -6.02 14.03
N THR A 7 -6.73 -6.35 14.46
CA THR A 7 -5.91 -5.51 15.34
C THR A 7 -4.67 -4.91 14.67
N LEU A 8 -4.55 -4.97 13.34
CA LEU A 8 -3.39 -4.45 12.57
C LEU A 8 -3.05 -2.99 12.89
N ARG A 9 -4.05 -2.20 13.32
CA ARG A 9 -3.92 -0.77 13.62
C ARG A 9 -4.15 -0.44 15.11
N ALA A 10 -4.09 -1.43 16.00
CA ALA A 10 -4.32 -1.20 17.43
C ALA A 10 -3.01 -0.93 18.15
N TYR A 11 -2.67 0.33 18.39
CA TYR A 11 -1.51 0.69 19.20
C TYR A 11 -1.78 0.53 20.69
N CYS A 12 -0.83 -0.09 21.40
CA CYS A 12 -0.94 -0.32 22.84
C CYS A 12 0.10 0.50 23.59
N LEU A 13 -0.26 1.74 23.95
CA LEU A 13 0.60 2.65 24.71
C LEU A 13 1.10 2.01 26.01
N GLY A 14 0.23 1.27 26.72
CA GLY A 14 0.59 0.58 27.96
C GLY A 14 1.73 -0.43 27.79
N ARG A 15 1.72 -1.22 26.71
CA ARG A 15 2.81 -2.16 26.40
C ARG A 15 4.11 -1.43 26.04
N VAL A 16 4.03 -0.31 25.32
CA VAL A 16 5.20 0.51 24.97
C VAL A 16 5.82 1.14 26.21
N ILE A 17 5.02 1.67 27.13
CA ILE A 17 5.50 2.22 28.41
C ILE A 17 6.19 1.13 29.23
N GLN A 18 5.57 -0.04 29.35
CA GLN A 18 6.15 -1.16 30.09
C GLN A 18 7.48 -1.65 29.49
N ALA A 19 7.58 -1.70 28.16
CA ALA A 19 8.84 -2.03 27.49
C ALA A 19 9.93 -0.96 27.77
N ARG A 20 9.56 0.32 27.82
CA ARG A 20 10.49 1.41 28.17
C ARG A 20 10.95 1.34 29.62
N GLU A 21 10.10 0.96 30.56
CA GLU A 21 10.49 0.72 31.96
C GLU A 21 11.52 -0.42 32.05
N PHE A 22 11.33 -1.50 31.29
CA PHE A 22 12.32 -2.58 31.25
C PHE A 22 13.67 -2.12 30.71
N ILE A 23 13.69 -1.23 29.70
CA ILE A 23 14.92 -0.72 29.11
C ILE A 23 15.59 0.29 30.04
N TYR A 24 14.89 1.37 30.39
CA TYR A 24 15.48 2.53 31.06
C TYR A 24 15.59 2.39 32.58
N THR A 25 14.66 1.68 33.22
CA THR A 25 14.65 1.52 34.68
C THR A 25 15.30 0.22 35.11
N SER A 26 15.05 -0.87 34.38
CA SER A 26 15.53 -2.21 34.74
C SER A 26 16.78 -2.65 33.97
N GLY A 27 17.30 -1.83 33.03
CA GLY A 27 18.54 -2.09 32.31
C GLY A 27 18.51 -3.28 31.34
N ASN A 28 17.33 -3.71 30.89
CA ASN A 28 17.24 -4.79 29.89
C ASN A 28 17.63 -4.27 28.50
N THR A 29 18.14 -5.15 27.65
CA THR A 29 18.44 -4.79 26.26
C THR A 29 17.15 -4.61 25.46
N VAL A 30 17.21 -3.77 24.42
CA VAL A 30 16.06 -3.47 23.55
C VAL A 30 15.57 -4.71 22.79
N ASP A 31 16.49 -5.61 22.46
CA ASP A 31 16.25 -6.91 21.83
C ASP A 31 16.08 -8.06 22.86
N GLY A 32 16.03 -7.74 24.15
CA GLY A 32 15.95 -8.71 25.22
C GLY A 32 14.61 -9.44 25.25
N SER A 33 14.62 -10.68 25.78
CA SER A 33 13.43 -11.56 25.82
C SER A 33 12.20 -10.93 26.48
N LYS A 34 12.41 -10.07 27.49
CA LYS A 34 11.31 -9.34 28.16
C LYS A 34 10.67 -8.28 27.27
N VAL A 35 11.47 -7.54 26.52
CA VAL A 35 10.98 -6.51 25.58
C VAL A 35 10.30 -7.19 24.39
N GLN A 36 10.94 -8.23 23.84
CA GLN A 36 10.39 -9.02 22.75
C GLN A 36 9.08 -9.73 23.12
N GLY A 37 8.97 -10.24 24.35
CA GLY A 37 7.75 -10.88 24.85
C GLY A 37 6.55 -9.94 24.92
N ILE A 38 6.78 -8.65 25.17
CA ILE A 38 5.71 -7.64 25.24
C ILE A 38 5.36 -7.07 23.86
N LEU A 39 6.38 -6.72 23.07
CA LEU A 39 6.20 -5.96 21.82
C LEU A 39 6.14 -6.85 20.57
N GLY A 40 6.71 -8.05 20.60
CA GLY A 40 6.93 -8.88 19.42
C GLY A 40 5.64 -9.35 18.75
N GLU A 41 4.60 -9.68 19.52
CA GLU A 41 3.32 -10.15 19.00
C GLU A 41 2.67 -9.16 18.02
N GLY A 42 2.79 -7.86 18.30
CA GLY A 42 2.29 -6.80 17.43
C GLY A 42 3.38 -6.11 16.61
N SER A 43 4.62 -6.63 16.61
CA SER A 43 5.77 -6.00 15.94
C SER A 43 5.97 -4.52 16.32
N TRP A 44 5.71 -4.18 17.58
CA TRP A 44 5.83 -2.84 18.10
C TRP A 44 7.28 -2.47 18.44
N VAL A 45 7.54 -1.17 18.54
CA VAL A 45 8.84 -0.63 18.97
C VAL A 45 8.68 0.15 20.28
N PRO A 46 9.71 0.24 21.15
CA PRO A 46 9.65 0.95 22.43
C PRO A 46 9.71 2.49 22.29
N THR A 47 9.06 3.00 21.24
CA THR A 47 8.98 4.42 20.91
C THR A 47 7.57 4.91 21.20
N VAL A 48 7.45 5.92 22.07
CA VAL A 48 6.17 6.58 22.33
C VAL A 48 5.82 7.42 21.11
N ASN A 49 4.64 7.18 20.54
CA ASN A 49 4.17 7.94 19.40
C ASN A 49 3.58 9.28 19.90
N ALA A 50 4.15 10.39 19.43
CA ALA A 50 3.71 11.74 19.83
C ALA A 50 2.26 12.04 19.45
N PHE A 51 1.75 11.48 18.35
CA PHE A 51 0.34 11.60 17.97
C PHE A 51 -0.55 10.88 18.95
N VAL A 52 -0.18 9.68 19.41
CA VAL A 52 -0.97 8.98 20.42
C VAL A 52 -1.01 9.78 21.71
N GLU A 53 0.14 10.23 22.21
CA GLU A 53 0.20 11.01 23.46
C GLU A 53 -0.69 12.28 23.42
N LYS A 54 -0.73 12.98 22.27
CA LYS A 54 -1.44 14.26 22.14
C LYS A 54 -2.88 14.13 21.67
N LEU A 55 -3.20 13.12 20.85
CA LEU A 55 -4.48 12.99 20.16
C LEU A 55 -5.39 11.90 20.75
N GLU A 56 -4.83 10.86 21.40
CA GLU A 56 -5.63 9.84 22.09
C GLU A 56 -6.56 10.45 23.16
N PRO A 57 -6.13 11.44 23.99
CA PRO A 57 -7.03 12.09 24.95
C PRO A 57 -8.18 12.85 24.30
N LEU A 58 -8.05 13.20 23.02
CA LEU A 58 -9.09 13.87 22.22
C LEU A 58 -10.01 12.86 21.50
N GLY A 59 -9.81 11.54 21.72
CA GLY A 59 -10.56 10.48 21.07
C GLY A 59 -10.11 10.17 19.63
N LEU A 60 -8.95 10.68 19.22
CA LEU A 60 -8.40 10.48 17.88
C LEU A 60 -7.34 9.37 17.89
N ASP A 61 -7.67 8.24 17.27
CA ASP A 61 -6.76 7.11 17.11
C ASP A 61 -5.80 7.38 15.93
N ALA A 62 -4.53 7.65 16.26
CA ALA A 62 -3.47 7.95 15.27
C ALA A 62 -3.30 6.83 14.22
N PHE A 63 -3.51 5.57 14.58
CA PHE A 63 -3.33 4.44 13.69
C PHE A 63 -4.54 4.23 12.78
N ARG A 64 -5.71 4.76 13.15
CA ARG A 64 -6.89 4.80 12.28
C ARG A 64 -6.99 6.07 11.45
N MET A 65 -6.44 7.18 11.95
CA MET A 65 -6.42 8.47 11.26
C MET A 65 -5.47 8.48 10.07
N LEU A 66 -4.31 7.81 10.19
CA LEU A 66 -3.36 7.72 9.09
C LEU A 66 -3.88 6.73 8.04
N VAL A 67 -4.28 7.26 6.89
CA VAL A 67 -4.62 6.45 5.72
C VAL A 67 -3.34 5.76 5.25
N VAL A 68 -3.46 4.48 4.87
CA VAL A 68 -2.36 3.74 4.29
C VAL A 68 -2.00 4.38 2.95
N ASP A 69 -0.75 4.79 2.85
CA ASP A 69 -0.15 5.23 1.60
C ASP A 69 0.32 3.99 0.83
N PHE A 70 -0.35 3.69 -0.30
CA PHE A 70 0.00 2.55 -1.14
C PHE A 70 1.40 2.67 -1.72
N MET A 71 1.93 3.87 -1.94
CA MET A 71 3.32 4.06 -2.39
C MET A 71 4.35 3.81 -1.29
N HIS A 72 3.95 3.91 -0.02
CA HIS A 72 4.80 3.55 1.11
C HIS A 72 4.83 2.03 1.34
N GLU A 73 3.69 1.35 1.15
CA GLU A 73 3.60 -0.11 1.31
C GLU A 73 4.07 -0.88 0.06
N CYS A 74 3.73 -0.39 -1.13
CA CYS A 74 4.21 -0.92 -2.40
C CYS A 74 5.28 0.03 -2.93
N GLU A 75 6.55 -0.31 -2.70
CA GLU A 75 7.68 0.48 -3.18
C GLU A 75 7.48 0.86 -4.67
N LEU A 76 7.55 2.15 -4.98
CA LEU A 76 7.33 2.67 -6.34
C LEU A 76 8.13 1.90 -7.41
N GLY A 77 9.36 1.49 -7.09
CA GLY A 77 10.20 0.69 -7.98
C GLY A 77 9.62 -0.70 -8.27
N THR A 78 9.07 -1.36 -7.24
CA THR A 78 8.43 -2.67 -7.35
C THR A 78 7.17 -2.59 -8.20
N TRP A 79 6.29 -1.61 -7.93
CA TRP A 79 5.11 -1.39 -8.75
C TRP A 79 5.46 -1.11 -10.21
N LYS A 80 6.41 -0.19 -10.46
CA LYS A 80 6.86 0.15 -11.81
C LYS A 80 7.40 -1.07 -12.56
N ALA A 81 8.18 -1.92 -11.88
CA ALA A 81 8.71 -3.15 -12.46
C ALA A 81 7.59 -4.12 -12.84
N LEU A 82 6.61 -4.31 -11.94
CA LEU A 82 5.44 -5.15 -12.20
C LEU A 82 4.60 -4.62 -13.37
N PHE A 83 4.26 -3.33 -13.37
CA PHE A 83 3.47 -2.72 -14.43
C PHE A 83 4.18 -2.81 -15.80
N THR A 84 5.50 -2.57 -15.83
CA THR A 84 6.33 -2.79 -17.03
C THR A 84 6.25 -4.24 -17.51
N HIS A 85 6.28 -5.21 -16.58
CA HIS A 85 6.20 -6.62 -16.91
C HIS A 85 4.82 -7.00 -17.49
N LEU A 86 3.73 -6.51 -16.89
CA LEU A 86 2.37 -6.73 -17.39
C LEU A 86 2.18 -6.20 -18.81
N ILE A 87 2.70 -5.01 -19.11
CA ILE A 87 2.66 -4.43 -20.47
C ILE A 87 3.44 -5.30 -21.46
N ARG A 88 4.62 -5.82 -21.08
CA ARG A 88 5.39 -6.74 -21.92
C ARG A 88 4.65 -8.04 -22.18
N LEU A 89 3.91 -8.56 -21.21
CA LEU A 89 3.07 -9.73 -21.40
C LEU A 89 1.95 -9.43 -22.41
N LEU A 90 1.30 -8.27 -22.33
CA LEU A 90 0.30 -7.87 -23.32
C LEU A 90 0.89 -7.81 -24.74
N TYR A 91 2.09 -7.24 -24.91
CA TYR A 91 2.77 -7.24 -26.20
C TYR A 91 3.11 -8.64 -26.73
N ALA A 92 3.38 -9.60 -25.84
CA ALA A 92 3.71 -10.98 -26.21
C ALA A 92 2.49 -11.81 -26.64
N LEU A 93 1.26 -11.34 -26.32
CA LEU A 93 0.03 -12.03 -26.70
C LEU A 93 -0.33 -11.80 -28.19
N PRO A 94 -1.13 -12.70 -28.80
CA PRO A 94 -1.65 -12.49 -30.14
C PRO A 94 -2.45 -11.18 -30.25
N GLY A 95 -2.00 -10.26 -31.11
CA GLY A 95 -2.61 -8.94 -31.25
C GLY A 95 -2.24 -7.97 -30.12
N GLY A 96 -1.06 -8.15 -29.50
CA GLY A 96 -0.59 -7.35 -28.36
C GLY A 96 -0.66 -5.84 -28.55
N ASP A 97 -0.36 -5.32 -29.75
CA ASP A 97 -0.50 -3.89 -30.05
C ASP A 97 -1.93 -3.37 -29.81
N ARG A 98 -2.94 -4.18 -30.16
CA ARG A 98 -4.34 -3.84 -29.92
C ARG A 98 -4.70 -3.91 -28.44
N LEU A 99 -4.15 -4.89 -27.71
CA LEU A 99 -4.39 -5.04 -26.27
C LEU A 99 -3.78 -3.87 -25.48
N VAL A 100 -2.58 -3.44 -25.83
CA VAL A 100 -1.94 -2.26 -25.20
C VAL A 100 -2.70 -0.98 -25.56
N ALA A 101 -3.13 -0.82 -26.82
CA ALA A 101 -3.97 0.32 -27.21
C ALA A 101 -5.32 0.35 -26.46
N GLN A 102 -5.90 -0.83 -26.19
CA GLN A 102 -7.11 -0.98 -25.39
C GLN A 102 -6.86 -0.64 -23.91
N LEU A 103 -5.72 -1.04 -23.34
CA LEU A 103 -5.29 -0.63 -22.00
C LEU A 103 -5.19 0.89 -21.88
N ASP A 104 -4.50 1.53 -22.82
CA ASP A 104 -4.37 3.00 -22.85
C ASP A 104 -5.73 3.68 -23.04
N GLN A 105 -6.61 3.10 -23.86
CA GLN A 105 -7.99 3.58 -24.00
C GLN A 105 -8.76 3.51 -22.69
N ARG A 106 -8.62 2.42 -21.93
CA ARG A 106 -9.30 2.26 -20.64
C ARG A 106 -8.83 3.27 -19.62
N PHE A 107 -7.51 3.52 -19.51
CA PHE A 107 -7.01 4.59 -18.66
C PHE A 107 -7.57 5.96 -19.03
N ARG A 108 -7.68 6.29 -20.32
CA ARG A 108 -8.27 7.56 -20.77
C ARG A 108 -9.77 7.70 -20.45
N LEU A 109 -10.49 6.60 -20.28
CA LEU A 109 -11.91 6.61 -19.94
C LEU A 109 -12.16 6.80 -18.43
N ILE A 110 -11.13 6.69 -17.59
CA ILE A 110 -11.28 6.90 -16.16
C ILE A 110 -11.47 8.39 -15.90
N PRO A 111 -12.62 8.80 -15.34
CA PRO A 111 -12.84 10.19 -14.99
C PRO A 111 -11.94 10.56 -13.80
N SER A 112 -11.53 11.83 -13.74
CA SER A 112 -10.91 12.37 -12.53
C SER A 112 -11.86 12.23 -11.34
N TYR A 113 -11.33 11.92 -10.16
CA TYR A 113 -12.11 11.75 -8.93
C TYR A 113 -11.49 12.51 -7.76
N GLY A 114 -12.35 13.08 -6.91
CA GLY A 114 -11.93 13.85 -5.75
C GLY A 114 -11.17 15.14 -6.09
N HIS A 115 -10.73 15.86 -5.07
CA HIS A 115 -9.84 17.02 -5.23
C HIS A 115 -8.40 16.50 -5.39
N ASP A 116 -8.06 16.10 -6.61
CA ASP A 116 -6.76 15.51 -7.01
C ASP A 116 -6.47 14.09 -6.46
N VAL A 117 -7.52 13.31 -6.17
CA VAL A 117 -7.35 11.91 -5.70
C VAL A 117 -7.06 10.97 -6.86
N ILE A 118 -7.80 11.10 -7.98
CA ILE A 118 -7.49 10.45 -9.25
C ILE A 118 -7.45 11.55 -10.31
N ARG A 119 -6.30 11.68 -10.97
CA ARG A 119 -6.07 12.69 -12.01
C ARG A 119 -6.35 12.14 -13.40
N ALA A 120 -6.38 13.04 -14.37
CA ALA A 120 -6.48 12.64 -15.77
C ALA A 120 -5.20 11.91 -16.19
N PHE A 121 -5.35 10.68 -16.69
CA PHE A 121 -4.23 9.88 -17.19
C PHE A 121 -3.66 10.43 -18.50
N ALA A 122 -2.39 10.12 -18.76
CA ALA A 122 -1.73 10.44 -20.02
C ALA A 122 -2.38 9.69 -21.19
N ASN A 123 -2.20 10.21 -22.41
CA ASN A 123 -2.74 9.57 -23.61
C ASN A 123 -2.22 8.13 -23.77
N ASN A 124 -0.94 7.89 -23.49
CA ASN A 124 -0.30 6.57 -23.55
C ASN A 124 0.32 6.23 -22.19
N THR A 125 -0.51 5.80 -21.25
CA THR A 125 -0.09 5.39 -19.89
C THR A 125 0.92 4.25 -19.93
N SER A 126 0.78 3.33 -20.90
CA SER A 126 1.68 2.20 -21.13
C SER A 126 3.14 2.60 -21.36
N GLU A 127 3.39 3.79 -21.90
CA GLU A 127 4.76 4.27 -22.14
C GLU A 127 5.46 4.73 -20.86
N MET A 128 4.70 5.03 -19.79
CA MET A 128 5.21 5.52 -18.50
C MET A 128 6.17 6.72 -18.61
N LYS A 129 5.93 7.62 -19.56
CA LYS A 129 6.77 8.80 -19.80
C LYS A 129 6.28 10.00 -19.01
N ARG A 130 7.22 10.73 -18.40
CA ARG A 130 6.99 12.00 -17.69
C ARG A 130 5.98 11.89 -16.53
N LEU A 131 5.90 10.72 -15.90
CA LEU A 131 5.07 10.48 -14.72
C LEU A 131 5.81 10.85 -13.43
N ALA A 132 5.12 11.55 -12.53
CA ALA A 132 5.51 11.78 -11.16
C ALA A 132 5.10 10.58 -10.28
N ALA A 133 5.55 10.59 -9.02
CA ALA A 133 5.26 9.54 -8.05
C ALA A 133 3.74 9.28 -7.91
N HIS A 134 2.95 10.34 -7.70
CA HIS A 134 1.48 10.23 -7.57
C HIS A 134 0.79 9.67 -8.83
N ASP A 135 1.33 9.91 -10.03
CA ASP A 135 0.73 9.33 -11.24
C ASP A 135 0.84 7.81 -11.23
N PHE A 136 1.94 7.26 -10.69
CA PHE A 136 2.07 5.81 -10.52
C PHE A 136 1.11 5.25 -9.48
N GLU A 137 0.77 6.02 -8.45
CA GLU A 137 -0.25 5.66 -7.47
C GLU A 137 -1.64 5.60 -8.12
N ASP A 138 -2.02 6.63 -8.87
CA ASP A 138 -3.29 6.67 -9.60
C ASP A 138 -3.41 5.47 -10.57
N ILE A 139 -2.31 5.12 -11.27
CA ILE A 139 -2.26 3.95 -12.15
C ILE A 139 -2.47 2.66 -11.34
N LEU A 140 -1.85 2.53 -10.17
CA LEU A 140 -2.00 1.36 -9.29
C LEU A 140 -3.44 1.22 -8.80
N GLN A 141 -4.04 2.30 -8.30
CA GLN A 141 -5.41 2.32 -7.79
C GLN A 141 -6.43 1.93 -8.87
N CYS A 142 -6.13 2.27 -10.14
CA CYS A 142 -7.01 2.01 -11.28
C CYS A 142 -6.63 0.77 -12.11
N ALA A 143 -5.56 0.05 -11.76
CA ALA A 143 -5.02 -1.00 -12.62
C ALA A 143 -5.99 -2.18 -12.81
N LEU A 144 -6.65 -2.62 -11.74
CA LEU A 144 -7.53 -3.80 -11.77
C LEU A 144 -8.61 -3.72 -12.87
N PRO A 145 -9.52 -2.72 -12.90
CA PRO A 145 -10.52 -2.61 -13.96
C PRO A 145 -9.91 -2.34 -15.35
N VAL A 146 -8.70 -1.78 -15.41
CA VAL A 146 -8.03 -1.53 -16.69
C VAL A 146 -7.48 -2.81 -17.32
N PHE A 147 -6.95 -3.73 -16.52
CA PHE A 147 -6.39 -5.00 -17.00
C PHE A 147 -7.44 -6.11 -17.16
N GLU A 148 -8.63 -5.97 -16.59
CA GLU A 148 -9.70 -6.97 -16.64
C GLU A 148 -10.07 -7.39 -18.08
N GLY A 149 -9.94 -8.67 -18.39
CA GLY A 149 -10.29 -9.20 -19.71
C GLY A 149 -9.23 -8.94 -20.80
N LEU A 150 -8.04 -8.43 -20.45
CA LEU A 150 -6.94 -8.27 -21.41
C LEU A 150 -6.07 -9.53 -21.53
N PHE A 151 -6.11 -10.42 -20.53
CA PHE A 151 -5.36 -11.67 -20.56
C PHE A 151 -6.26 -12.84 -20.97
N PRO A 152 -5.70 -13.96 -21.46
CA PRO A 152 -6.49 -15.17 -21.72
C PRO A 152 -7.25 -15.62 -20.46
N GLY A 153 -8.45 -16.16 -20.61
CA GLY A 153 -9.37 -16.42 -19.50
C GLY A 153 -8.83 -17.33 -18.37
N GLU A 154 -7.88 -18.21 -18.67
CA GLU A 154 -7.18 -19.02 -17.65
C GLU A 154 -6.34 -18.17 -16.68
N HIS A 155 -5.88 -17.00 -17.13
CA HIS A 155 -5.07 -16.06 -16.36
C HIS A 155 -5.89 -14.91 -15.75
N ASP A 156 -7.06 -14.59 -16.32
CA ASP A 156 -7.97 -13.57 -15.79
C ASP A 156 -8.87 -14.06 -14.64
N ALA A 157 -8.96 -15.38 -14.42
CA ALA A 157 -9.78 -15.97 -13.35
C ALA A 157 -9.34 -15.57 -11.92
N ILE A 158 -8.17 -14.94 -11.75
CA ILE A 158 -7.64 -14.46 -10.47
C ILE A 158 -8.19 -13.06 -10.12
N ASN A 159 -8.76 -12.33 -11.09
CA ASN A 159 -9.23 -10.96 -10.92
C ASN A 159 -10.68 -10.85 -10.41
N ALA A 160 -11.35 -11.97 -10.14
CA ALA A 160 -12.70 -11.99 -9.56
C ALA A 160 -12.63 -11.94 -8.02
N PHE A 161 -12.54 -10.72 -7.47
CA PHE A 161 -12.84 -10.42 -6.07
C PHE A 161 -14.07 -9.53 -5.96
#